data_AF-A0A358DSD3-F1
#
_entry.id   AF-A0A358DSD3-F1
#
_cell.length_a   1.000
_cell.length_b   1.000
_cell.length_c   1.000
_cell.angle_alpha   90.00
_cell.angle_beta   90.00
_cell.angle_gamma   90.00
#
_symmetry.space_group_name_H-M   'P 1'
#
loop_
_entity.id
_entity.type
_entity.pdbx_description
1 polymer ?
#
loop_
_entity_poly.entity_id
_entity_poly.type
_entity_poly.pdbx_seq_one_letter_code
_entity_poly.pdbx_strand_id
1 'polypeptide(L)'
;MLRINCLIFVLLMGCPPTATFYGAQPCEDGTECSTEQQCRSGLCVDASCGDGIIQLDESCDDGNQDNEDECSILCQPPRCGDGLLKSDEDCDDGNDLQEDACTNSCKLAACGDGIPRVDIEPGIAGYEECDDGNEVDTDACRSSCRESVCGDGVVRTDLSPDAVDGESCDDGNTVMTDQCLNNCTLATCGDGVVHEGVEDCDDGNEVETDLCLNDCTSARCGDGQIQAGVEACDDGNQDNGDGCLNDCRLPRCGDGFVQRGVEACDDGNETEEDACLSDCTENVCGDGILNPNLETCDDGNQSPTDACTTECQTARCGDGFVYLGQEACDDGNRNNNDSCVNDCILAQCGDGYTWEGQEACDDGNARQEDNCLNNCVANRCGDGFRNPEAEACDDGNDAQDDSCLRNCQEARCGDGVQYVGVEQCDDGNADQGDACLNNCQTARCGDGQLQIEVEECDDGNLQDGDDCDRNCQSEGLDLPDNCYELDGRNRASFYCRDARGWDTARARCNLALNGSDLMSLETSDELAAIRQQLRESGHLTTDFWVGLVDNNGFNFAPGPAWLNDWGGPLFYDANERGRRCFRIRRIDERNLHDKRCGERYHYLCEQVR
;
A
#
# COMPACT_ATOMS: atom_id res chain seq x y z
N MET A 1 16.31 94.19 50.55
CA MET A 1 16.16 95.55 49.98
C MET A 1 17.52 96.21 49.85
N LEU A 2 17.71 97.01 48.80
CA LEU A 2 18.56 98.20 48.71
C LEU A 2 19.90 98.22 49.48
N ARG A 3 21.01 98.21 48.72
CA ARG A 3 22.22 98.98 49.07
C ARG A 3 22.27 100.23 48.22
N ILE A 4 22.09 101.42 48.81
CA ILE A 4 22.46 102.71 48.22
C ILE A 4 22.97 103.64 49.33
N ASN A 5 24.25 104.01 49.17
CA ASN A 5 24.92 105.29 49.49
C ASN A 5 24.94 105.77 50.96
N CYS A 6 25.93 106.52 51.46
CA CYS A 6 26.89 107.44 50.86
C CYS A 6 28.05 107.59 51.90
N LEU A 7 29.33 107.54 51.50
CA LEU A 7 30.22 108.70 51.26
C LEU A 7 30.55 109.56 52.50
N ILE A 8 31.86 109.78 52.72
CA ILE A 8 32.59 111.04 53.06
C ILE A 8 33.87 110.61 53.83
N PHE A 9 35.11 110.68 53.31
CA PHE A 9 35.97 111.77 52.81
C PHE A 9 36.50 112.76 53.89
N VAL A 10 37.74 112.48 54.33
CA VAL A 10 38.89 113.43 54.49
C VAL A 10 38.88 114.47 55.62
N LEU A 11 39.96 114.47 56.45
CA LEU A 11 40.81 115.62 56.88
C LEU A 11 41.69 115.19 58.08
N LEU A 12 42.91 114.68 57.89
CA LEU A 12 44.20 115.39 57.86
C LEU A 12 44.29 116.78 58.55
N MET A 13 45.22 116.82 59.53
CA MET A 13 46.10 117.91 59.96
C MET A 13 45.56 119.01 60.91
N GLY A 14 46.09 118.98 62.13
CA GLY A 14 47.02 120.05 62.56
C GLY A 14 46.42 121.29 63.21
N CYS A 15 46.18 121.18 64.52
CA CYS A 15 46.40 122.18 65.60
C CYS A 15 46.19 123.68 65.32
N PRO A 16 45.32 124.32 66.14
CA PRO A 16 45.63 125.59 66.77
C PRO A 16 45.77 125.43 68.30
N PRO A 17 46.77 126.06 68.93
CA PRO A 17 46.97 125.97 70.37
C PRO A 17 46.01 126.91 71.12
N THR A 18 45.90 126.63 72.42
CA THR A 18 45.30 127.43 73.50
C THR A 18 43.79 127.27 73.71
N ALA A 19 43.41 126.36 74.60
CA ALA A 19 42.91 126.74 75.92
C ALA A 19 42.74 125.52 76.85
N THR A 20 43.32 125.68 78.05
CA THR A 20 42.94 125.08 79.34
C THR A 20 43.01 123.56 79.52
N PHE A 21 44.17 123.12 80.03
CA PHE A 21 44.37 121.87 80.77
C PHE A 21 43.47 121.87 82.02
N TYR A 22 42.44 121.02 82.07
CA TYR A 22 41.78 120.66 83.33
C TYR A 22 42.58 119.50 83.93
N GLY A 23 43.26 119.76 85.05
CA GLY A 23 44.05 118.74 85.75
C GLY A 23 43.17 117.61 86.28
N ALA A 24 43.65 116.37 86.18
CA ALA A 24 43.05 115.21 86.84
C ALA A 24 42.90 115.50 88.33
N GLN A 25 41.69 115.31 88.86
CA GLN A 25 41.37 115.66 90.24
C GLN A 25 42.01 114.62 91.17
N PRO A 26 42.97 115.04 92.03
CA PRO A 26 43.48 114.15 93.06
C PRO A 26 42.37 113.88 94.07
N CYS A 27 42.30 112.66 94.58
CA CYS A 27 41.30 112.24 95.56
C CYS A 27 42.01 111.50 96.71
N GLU A 28 41.70 111.85 97.97
CA GLU A 28 42.31 111.19 99.14
C GLU A 28 41.38 110.20 99.84
N ASP A 29 40.05 110.26 99.65
CA ASP A 29 39.09 109.34 100.26
C ASP A 29 37.73 109.27 99.49
N GLY A 30 37.78 108.94 98.19
CA GLY A 30 36.67 108.33 97.44
C GLY A 30 35.39 109.14 97.18
N THR A 31 35.21 110.33 97.75
CA THR A 31 33.98 111.15 97.56
C THR A 31 34.16 112.34 96.61
N GLU A 32 35.36 112.50 96.06
CA GLU A 32 35.71 113.60 95.16
C GLU A 32 35.65 113.20 93.68
N CYS A 33 35.35 111.94 93.36
CA CYS A 33 35.21 111.47 91.98
C CYS A 33 33.77 111.64 91.47
N SER A 34 33.62 111.76 90.14
CA SER A 34 32.30 111.85 89.52
C SER A 34 31.50 110.56 89.76
N THR A 35 30.18 110.60 89.58
CA THR A 35 29.28 109.47 89.89
C THR A 35 29.56 108.17 89.13
N GLU A 36 30.42 108.22 88.10
CA GLU A 36 30.83 107.08 87.27
C GLU A 36 32.33 106.74 87.44
N GLN A 37 33.01 107.33 88.42
CA GLN A 37 34.46 107.15 88.65
C GLN A 37 34.78 106.87 90.12
N GLN A 38 35.82 106.06 90.36
CA GLN A 38 36.29 105.74 91.72
C GLN A 38 37.75 106.12 91.94
N CYS A 39 38.08 106.45 93.19
CA CYS A 39 39.42 106.90 93.57
C CYS A 39 40.40 105.72 93.73
N ARG A 40 41.31 105.53 92.77
CA ARG A 40 42.36 104.50 92.81
C ARG A 40 43.75 105.14 92.78
N SER A 41 44.57 104.84 93.78
CA SER A 41 45.93 105.37 93.94
C SER A 41 46.04 106.90 93.89
N GLY A 42 45.02 107.59 94.40
CA GLY A 42 44.98 109.05 94.50
C GLY A 42 44.37 109.77 93.28
N LEU A 43 43.81 109.03 92.31
CA LEU A 43 43.21 109.56 91.08
C LEU A 43 41.88 108.87 90.77
N CYS A 44 40.92 109.61 90.20
CA CYS A 44 39.64 109.05 89.75
C CYS A 44 39.80 108.28 88.42
N VAL A 45 39.31 107.03 88.36
CA VAL A 45 39.31 106.15 87.16
C VAL A 45 37.90 105.62 86.85
N ASP A 46 37.64 105.29 85.57
CA ASP A 46 36.34 104.78 85.08
C ASP A 46 36.11 103.30 85.45
N ALA A 47 34.82 102.92 85.53
CA ALA A 47 34.30 101.57 85.78
C ALA A 47 34.72 100.54 84.70
N SER A 48 34.98 99.27 85.08
CA SER A 48 35.43 98.20 84.17
C SER A 48 35.24 96.80 84.77
N CYS A 49 34.48 95.96 84.06
CA CYS A 49 34.25 94.55 84.42
C CYS A 49 35.54 93.71 84.45
N GLY A 50 35.70 92.94 85.53
CA GLY A 50 36.82 92.04 85.79
C GLY A 50 37.91 92.64 86.69
N ASP A 51 37.59 93.64 87.51
CA ASP A 51 38.56 94.34 88.36
C ASP A 51 38.52 93.92 89.85
N GLY A 52 37.61 93.01 90.19
CA GLY A 52 37.44 92.34 91.48
C GLY A 52 36.45 93.05 92.39
N ILE A 53 35.68 94.02 91.88
CA ILE A 53 34.79 94.87 92.65
C ILE A 53 33.47 95.00 91.91
N ILE A 54 32.37 94.51 92.50
CA ILE A 54 31.03 94.68 91.91
C ILE A 54 30.61 96.16 91.95
N GLN A 55 30.50 96.78 90.78
CA GLN A 55 30.07 98.16 90.55
C GLN A 55 28.53 98.24 90.35
N LEU A 56 27.96 99.45 90.25
CA LEU A 56 26.50 99.64 90.28
C LEU A 56 25.78 99.06 89.04
N ASP A 57 26.50 98.92 87.94
CA ASP A 57 26.09 98.35 86.65
C ASP A 57 26.50 96.89 86.47
N GLU A 58 27.14 96.29 87.46
CA GLU A 58 27.61 94.91 87.46
C GLU A 58 26.72 94.05 88.38
N SER A 59 26.29 92.89 87.88
CA SER A 59 25.53 91.91 88.68
C SER A 59 26.43 90.88 89.36
N CYS A 60 27.66 90.73 88.87
CA CYS A 60 28.79 90.01 89.45
C CYS A 60 30.11 90.63 88.95
N ASP A 61 31.25 90.33 89.60
CA ASP A 61 32.62 90.59 89.14
C ASP A 61 33.55 89.66 89.93
N ASP A 62 34.30 88.79 89.24
CA ASP A 62 35.21 87.80 89.83
C ASP A 62 36.70 88.14 89.63
N GLY A 63 36.99 89.39 89.28
CA GLY A 63 38.36 89.91 89.17
C GLY A 63 39.13 89.45 87.95
N ASN A 64 38.44 88.93 86.93
CA ASN A 64 39.03 88.63 85.64
C ASN A 64 38.02 88.80 84.49
N GLN A 65 38.43 88.50 83.25
CA GLN A 65 37.58 88.61 82.05
C GLN A 65 37.44 87.25 81.35
N ASP A 66 37.56 86.17 82.12
CA ASP A 66 37.22 84.84 81.69
C ASP A 66 35.69 84.73 81.62
N ASN A 67 35.17 83.94 80.68
CA ASN A 67 33.74 83.71 80.55
C ASN A 67 33.34 82.35 81.17
N GLU A 68 34.31 81.50 81.50
CA GLU A 68 34.08 80.13 81.95
C GLU A 68 33.94 80.00 83.48
N ASP A 69 34.04 81.09 84.24
CA ASP A 69 33.96 81.12 85.70
C ASP A 69 32.69 81.84 86.22
N GLU A 70 32.73 82.36 87.45
CA GLU A 70 31.55 82.77 88.22
C GLU A 70 30.83 83.99 87.61
N CYS A 71 31.52 84.78 86.79
CA CYS A 71 30.97 85.96 86.13
C CYS A 71 31.40 86.06 84.66
N SER A 72 30.50 86.49 83.76
CA SER A 72 30.86 86.74 82.36
C SER A 72 31.60 88.07 82.18
N ILE A 73 32.27 88.27 81.03
CA ILE A 73 32.88 89.55 80.61
C ILE A 73 31.89 90.73 80.52
N LEU A 74 30.58 90.44 80.56
CA LEU A 74 29.51 91.42 80.61
C LEU A 74 29.01 91.70 82.03
N CYS A 75 29.70 91.18 83.05
CA CYS A 75 29.37 91.30 84.46
C CYS A 75 27.93 90.86 84.79
N GLN A 76 27.51 89.77 84.13
CA GLN A 76 26.24 89.08 84.37
C GLN A 76 26.52 87.65 84.83
N PRO A 77 25.73 87.13 85.81
CA PRO A 77 25.79 85.73 86.15
C PRO A 77 25.47 84.91 84.91
N PRO A 78 26.25 83.86 84.68
CA PRO A 78 26.01 83.01 83.52
C PRO A 78 24.66 82.33 83.59
N ARG A 79 24.00 82.23 82.44
CA ARG A 79 22.75 81.48 82.30
C ARG A 79 22.70 80.83 80.93
N CYS A 80 21.99 79.71 80.87
CA CYS A 80 21.62 79.13 79.60
C CYS A 80 20.88 80.13 78.71
N GLY A 81 21.30 80.25 77.44
CA GLY A 81 20.72 81.18 76.47
C GLY A 81 21.37 82.57 76.48
N ASP A 82 22.55 82.75 77.07
CA ASP A 82 23.26 84.04 77.08
C ASP A 82 24.30 84.20 75.96
N GLY A 83 24.53 83.14 75.18
CA GLY A 83 25.43 83.08 74.03
C GLY A 83 26.83 82.60 74.39
N LEU A 84 27.06 82.18 75.64
CA LEU A 84 28.36 81.78 76.16
C LEU A 84 28.34 80.32 76.65
N LEU A 85 28.81 79.40 75.81
CA LEU A 85 28.92 77.98 76.17
C LEU A 85 29.90 77.74 77.32
N LYS A 86 29.42 77.17 78.43
CA LYS A 86 30.23 76.80 79.59
C LYS A 86 30.60 75.32 79.68
N SER A 87 31.52 74.99 80.59
CA SER A 87 31.99 73.62 80.82
C SER A 87 30.94 72.68 81.43
N ASP A 88 29.90 73.23 82.05
CA ASP A 88 28.76 72.54 82.65
C ASP A 88 27.50 72.54 81.76
N GLU A 89 27.56 73.20 80.61
CA GLU A 89 26.50 73.28 79.61
C GLU A 89 26.85 72.39 78.41
N ASP A 90 25.88 71.61 77.92
CA ASP A 90 26.10 70.78 76.72
C ASP A 90 25.88 71.61 75.43
N CYS A 91 25.17 72.74 75.53
CA CYS A 91 24.89 73.71 74.47
C CYS A 91 24.55 75.09 75.06
N ASP A 92 24.66 76.14 74.24
CA ASP A 92 24.06 77.47 74.45
C ASP A 92 23.89 78.10 73.06
N ASP A 93 22.67 78.54 72.73
CA ASP A 93 22.35 79.16 71.43
C ASP A 93 21.96 80.65 71.53
N GLY A 94 22.18 81.26 72.70
CA GLY A 94 21.98 82.68 72.92
C GLY A 94 20.53 83.12 73.02
N ASN A 95 19.59 82.20 73.29
CA ASN A 95 18.20 82.55 73.54
C ASN A 95 17.49 81.61 74.55
N ASP A 96 16.30 82.00 75.03
CA ASP A 96 15.51 81.25 76.03
C ASP A 96 14.35 80.44 75.40
N LEU A 97 14.44 80.09 74.11
CA LEU A 97 13.46 79.21 73.46
C LEU A 97 13.88 77.76 73.72
N GLN A 98 12.94 76.93 74.15
CA GLN A 98 13.23 75.53 74.45
C GLN A 98 13.04 74.59 73.24
N GLU A 99 12.39 75.05 72.18
CA GLU A 99 11.98 74.26 71.00
C GLU A 99 12.97 74.41 69.82
N ASP A 100 14.22 74.79 70.11
CA ASP A 100 15.29 74.94 69.13
C ASP A 100 16.47 74.01 69.45
N ALA A 101 17.69 74.38 69.05
CA ALA A 101 18.85 73.49 69.19
C ALA A 101 19.25 73.24 70.66
N CYS A 102 18.91 74.15 71.58
CA CYS A 102 19.30 74.07 72.98
C CYS A 102 18.13 74.31 73.92
N THR A 103 17.80 73.33 74.76
CA THR A 103 16.76 73.51 75.77
C THR A 103 17.18 74.55 76.83
N ASN A 104 16.19 75.17 77.49
CA ASN A 104 16.41 76.11 78.61
C ASN A 104 17.16 75.52 79.83
N SER A 105 17.49 74.23 79.80
CA SER A 105 18.33 73.54 80.80
C SER A 105 19.74 73.25 80.30
N CYS A 106 20.15 73.85 79.18
CA CYS A 106 21.46 73.70 78.55
C CYS A 106 21.80 72.26 78.19
N LYS A 107 20.78 71.60 77.66
CA LYS A 107 20.85 70.27 77.04
C LYS A 107 20.46 70.39 75.58
N LEU A 108 21.20 69.69 74.72
CA LEU A 108 20.85 69.59 73.30
C LEU A 108 19.45 69.00 73.20
N ALA A 109 18.61 69.61 72.36
CA ALA A 109 17.31 69.04 72.05
C ALA A 109 17.48 67.64 71.48
N ALA A 110 16.75 66.69 72.05
CA ALA A 110 16.85 65.30 71.70
C ALA A 110 15.51 64.59 71.90
N CYS A 111 15.15 63.82 70.88
CA CYS A 111 13.97 62.98 70.92
C CYS A 111 13.82 62.15 72.21
N GLY A 112 12.67 62.30 72.87
CA GLY A 112 12.30 61.67 74.13
C GLY A 112 12.59 62.54 75.36
N ASP A 113 12.95 63.82 75.20
CA ASP A 113 13.18 64.75 76.33
C ASP A 113 11.94 65.55 76.75
N GLY A 114 10.84 65.41 75.99
CA GLY A 114 9.55 66.04 76.19
C GLY A 114 9.42 67.41 75.53
N ILE A 115 10.37 67.83 74.70
CA ILE A 115 10.43 69.15 74.09
C ILE A 115 10.76 69.03 72.59
N PRO A 116 9.79 69.23 71.69
CA PRO A 116 10.04 69.07 70.26
C PRO A 116 10.87 70.23 69.70
N ARG A 117 11.91 69.89 68.93
CA ARG A 117 12.68 70.83 68.13
C ARG A 117 12.01 71.21 66.80
N VAL A 118 11.47 72.42 66.73
CA VAL A 118 10.69 72.93 65.59
C VAL A 118 11.27 74.18 64.92
N ASP A 119 12.46 74.63 65.33
CA ASP A 119 13.16 75.79 64.77
C ASP A 119 13.65 75.60 63.32
N ILE A 120 13.76 74.34 62.89
CA ILE A 120 14.22 73.93 61.55
C ILE A 120 13.07 73.38 60.69
N GLU A 121 13.25 73.44 59.37
CA GLU A 121 12.20 72.99 58.43
C GLU A 121 11.95 71.47 58.54
N PRO A 122 10.69 71.02 58.37
CA PRO A 122 10.37 69.59 58.38
C PRO A 122 11.22 68.78 57.39
N GLY A 123 11.77 67.66 57.87
CA GLY A 123 12.62 66.76 57.07
C GLY A 123 14.12 67.10 57.07
N ILE A 124 14.54 68.16 57.78
CA ILE A 124 15.95 68.40 58.09
C ILE A 124 16.38 67.55 59.28
N ALA A 125 17.60 67.02 59.25
CA ALA A 125 18.13 66.22 60.35
C ALA A 125 18.12 67.01 61.67
N GLY A 126 17.51 66.42 62.70
CA GLY A 126 17.28 67.04 64.00
C GLY A 126 15.93 67.77 64.13
N TYR A 127 15.09 67.81 63.10
CA TYR A 127 13.70 68.27 63.23
C TYR A 127 12.89 67.20 63.95
N GLU A 128 12.08 67.62 64.91
CA GLU A 128 11.22 66.76 65.70
C GLU A 128 9.77 67.21 65.47
N GLU A 129 8.96 66.33 64.89
CA GLU A 129 7.55 66.59 64.59
C GLU A 129 6.70 66.52 65.86
N CYS A 130 7.12 65.68 66.80
CA CYS A 130 6.55 65.47 68.12
C CYS A 130 7.69 65.12 69.09
N ASP A 131 7.45 65.27 70.39
CA ASP A 131 8.25 64.68 71.46
C ASP A 131 7.34 64.49 72.68
N ASP A 132 7.22 63.27 73.17
CA ASP A 132 6.34 62.93 74.28
C ASP A 132 7.10 62.53 75.57
N GLY A 133 8.43 62.71 75.58
CA GLY A 133 9.28 62.46 76.73
C GLY A 133 9.63 60.99 76.95
N ASN A 134 9.46 60.12 75.95
CA ASN A 134 9.82 58.72 76.04
C ASN A 134 10.40 58.15 74.71
N GLU A 135 10.84 56.88 74.70
CA GLU A 135 11.42 56.20 73.53
C GLU A 135 10.52 55.03 73.02
N VAL A 136 9.21 55.10 73.21
CA VAL A 136 8.25 54.05 72.86
C VAL A 136 7.68 54.31 71.48
N ASP A 137 8.01 53.45 70.52
CA ASP A 137 7.52 53.61 69.14
C ASP A 137 6.00 53.33 68.97
N THR A 138 5.33 52.79 69.99
CA THR A 138 3.96 52.27 69.90
C THR A 138 2.93 53.16 70.59
N ASP A 139 3.23 54.44 70.79
CA ASP A 139 2.29 55.48 71.21
C ASP A 139 2.15 56.58 70.15
N ALA A 140 1.78 57.80 70.53
CA ALA A 140 1.54 58.88 69.58
C ALA A 140 2.83 59.43 68.92
N CYS A 141 3.99 59.25 69.55
CA CYS A 141 5.25 59.81 69.07
C CYS A 141 6.36 58.77 69.09
N ARG A 142 6.89 58.44 67.91
CA ARG A 142 7.95 57.43 67.81
C ARG A 142 9.26 57.93 68.40
N SER A 143 10.17 57.00 68.75
CA SER A 143 11.56 57.28 69.17
C SER A 143 12.41 58.00 68.10
N SER A 144 11.87 58.16 66.88
CA SER A 144 12.44 58.97 65.80
C SER A 144 11.85 60.38 65.72
N CYS A 145 11.01 60.77 66.68
CA CYS A 145 10.30 62.04 66.78
C CYS A 145 9.48 62.37 65.54
N ARG A 146 8.80 61.33 65.06
CA ARG A 146 7.81 61.38 63.99
C ARG A 146 6.49 60.91 64.58
N GLU A 147 5.42 61.60 64.22
CA GLU A 147 4.08 61.15 64.60
C GLU A 147 3.85 59.73 64.07
N SER A 148 3.17 58.94 64.89
CA SER A 148 2.70 57.61 64.52
C SER A 148 1.51 57.75 63.58
N VAL A 149 1.59 57.14 62.41
CA VAL A 149 0.56 57.22 61.38
C VAL A 149 0.30 55.86 60.76
N CYS A 150 -0.97 55.60 60.44
CA CYS A 150 -1.33 54.39 59.74
C CYS A 150 -0.56 54.21 58.42
N GLY A 151 0.07 53.05 58.26
CA GLY A 151 0.92 52.68 57.13
C GLY A 151 2.41 53.00 57.35
N ASP A 152 2.85 53.21 58.58
CA ASP A 152 4.25 53.47 58.91
C ASP A 152 5.04 52.24 59.40
N GLY A 153 4.36 51.11 59.49
CA GLY A 153 4.89 49.80 59.88
C GLY A 153 4.90 49.56 61.39
N VAL A 154 4.32 50.45 62.20
CA VAL A 154 4.32 50.35 63.66
C VAL A 154 2.91 50.49 64.22
N VAL A 155 2.39 49.39 64.78
CA VAL A 155 1.06 49.39 65.40
C VAL A 155 1.06 50.15 66.72
N ARG A 156 0.18 51.14 66.83
CA ARG A 156 -0.12 51.84 68.09
C ARG A 156 -0.80 50.94 69.11
N THR A 157 -0.29 50.97 70.34
CA THR A 157 -0.74 50.11 71.46
C THR A 157 -1.27 50.91 72.66
N ASP A 158 -1.08 52.23 72.66
CA ASP A 158 -1.58 53.14 73.68
C ASP A 158 -3.09 53.37 73.59
N LEU A 159 -3.66 53.13 72.40
CA LEU A 159 -5.09 53.21 72.10
C LEU A 159 -5.71 51.83 71.86
N SER A 160 -7.02 51.73 72.11
CA SER A 160 -7.79 50.55 71.70
C SER A 160 -7.90 50.51 70.17
N PRO A 161 -7.93 49.33 69.53
CA PRO A 161 -8.05 49.23 68.07
C PRO A 161 -9.29 49.93 67.47
N ASP A 162 -10.40 49.99 68.23
CA ASP A 162 -11.63 50.68 67.83
C ASP A 162 -11.65 52.20 68.15
N ALA A 163 -10.58 52.73 68.76
CA ALA A 163 -10.50 54.15 69.10
C ALA A 163 -10.22 54.99 67.86
N VAL A 164 -10.56 56.28 67.93
CA VAL A 164 -10.09 57.25 66.93
C VAL A 164 -8.56 57.29 66.98
N ASP A 165 -7.92 57.10 65.84
CA ASP A 165 -6.46 56.94 65.67
C ASP A 165 -5.86 55.67 66.31
N GLY A 166 -6.70 54.70 66.68
CA GLY A 166 -6.27 53.36 67.07
C GLY A 166 -6.04 52.46 65.86
N GLU A 167 -5.08 51.54 65.98
CA GLU A 167 -4.66 50.66 64.89
C GLU A 167 -4.84 49.19 65.30
N SER A 168 -5.55 48.42 64.48
CA SER A 168 -5.67 46.96 64.65
C SER A 168 -4.48 46.22 64.01
N CYS A 169 -3.88 46.85 63.02
CA CYS A 169 -2.75 46.38 62.23
C CYS A 169 -2.05 47.60 61.62
N ASP A 170 -0.79 47.42 61.20
CA ASP A 170 -0.05 48.35 60.36
C ASP A 170 1.05 47.54 59.66
N ASP A 171 0.99 47.48 58.34
CA ASP A 171 1.92 46.71 57.51
C ASP A 171 2.93 47.57 56.74
N GLY A 172 2.94 48.88 57.01
CA GLY A 172 3.86 49.84 56.43
C GLY A 172 3.60 50.15 54.95
N ASN A 173 2.41 49.83 54.43
CA ASN A 173 2.10 50.04 53.02
C ASN A 173 0.74 50.75 52.80
N THR A 174 0.29 50.86 51.54
CA THR A 174 -0.97 51.56 51.17
C THR A 174 -1.86 50.71 50.26
N VAL A 175 -1.73 49.39 50.34
CA VAL A 175 -2.44 48.38 49.55
C VAL A 175 -3.69 47.99 50.31
N MET A 176 -4.86 48.33 49.77
CA MET A 176 -6.17 48.05 50.40
C MET A 176 -6.71 46.63 50.13
N THR A 177 -5.85 45.73 49.65
CA THR A 177 -6.24 44.38 49.18
C THR A 177 -5.39 43.29 49.84
N ASP A 178 -4.76 43.60 50.96
CA ASP A 178 -4.02 42.63 51.78
C ASP A 178 -4.67 42.54 53.17
N GLN A 179 -3.95 42.00 54.15
CA GLN A 179 -4.48 41.77 55.49
C GLN A 179 -4.77 43.06 56.27
N CYS A 180 -4.13 44.19 55.91
CA CYS A 180 -4.25 45.45 56.63
C CYS A 180 -4.69 46.58 55.72
N LEU A 181 -5.92 47.05 55.92
CA LEU A 181 -6.47 48.13 55.11
C LEU A 181 -5.78 49.46 55.41
N ASN A 182 -5.85 50.41 54.47
CA ASN A 182 -5.25 51.76 54.58
C ASN A 182 -5.79 52.65 55.71
N ASN A 183 -6.79 52.17 56.45
CA ASN A 183 -7.34 52.77 57.67
C ASN A 183 -6.93 51.98 58.92
N CYS A 184 -5.95 51.09 58.83
CA CYS A 184 -5.38 50.28 59.90
C CYS A 184 -6.41 49.39 60.62
N THR A 185 -7.39 48.92 59.85
CA THR A 185 -8.31 47.87 60.25
C THR A 185 -7.99 46.59 59.50
N LEU A 186 -8.15 45.44 60.16
CA LEU A 186 -8.01 44.15 59.51
C LEU A 186 -9.07 43.99 58.41
N ALA A 187 -8.66 43.43 57.28
CA ALA A 187 -9.57 43.05 56.21
C ALA A 187 -10.56 41.96 56.68
N THR A 188 -11.77 41.98 56.11
CA THR A 188 -12.85 41.05 56.46
C THR A 188 -13.52 40.52 55.22
N CYS A 189 -13.83 39.23 55.24
CA CYS A 189 -14.60 38.55 54.21
C CYS A 189 -16.05 39.04 54.09
N GLY A 190 -16.51 39.17 52.84
CA GLY A 190 -17.88 39.56 52.47
C GLY A 190 -18.06 41.05 52.18
N ASP A 191 -16.97 41.80 51.98
CA ASP A 191 -17.00 43.23 51.65
C ASP A 191 -16.96 43.50 50.14
N GLY A 192 -16.85 42.44 49.32
CA GLY A 192 -16.80 42.48 47.87
C GLY A 192 -15.40 42.72 47.30
N VAL A 193 -14.34 42.63 48.11
CA VAL A 193 -12.96 42.78 47.70
C VAL A 193 -12.18 41.55 48.16
N VAL A 194 -11.46 40.91 47.23
CA VAL A 194 -10.58 39.78 47.59
C VAL A 194 -9.30 40.31 48.23
N HIS A 195 -9.10 40.02 49.51
CA HIS A 195 -7.92 40.39 50.28
C HIS A 195 -6.88 39.26 50.32
N GLU A 196 -5.67 39.54 49.83
CA GLU A 196 -4.59 38.56 49.68
C GLU A 196 -4.17 37.95 51.03
N GLY A 197 -4.30 36.62 51.13
CA GLY A 197 -3.94 35.86 52.33
C GLY A 197 -4.99 35.90 53.45
N VAL A 198 -6.12 36.58 53.25
CA VAL A 198 -7.30 36.54 54.13
C VAL A 198 -8.33 35.57 53.59
N GLU A 199 -8.59 35.62 52.29
CA GLU A 199 -9.61 34.80 51.62
C GLU A 199 -9.22 34.37 50.20
N ASP A 200 -9.93 33.35 49.70
CA ASP A 200 -9.73 32.83 48.33
C ASP A 200 -10.62 33.54 47.31
N CYS A 201 -11.77 34.05 47.74
CA CYS A 201 -12.78 34.75 46.94
C CYS A 201 -13.60 35.70 47.83
N ASP A 202 -14.28 36.67 47.22
CA ASP A 202 -15.30 37.51 47.87
C ASP A 202 -16.23 38.05 46.77
N ASP A 203 -17.50 37.72 46.83
CA ASP A 203 -18.51 38.17 45.87
C ASP A 203 -19.51 39.18 46.47
N GLY A 204 -19.27 39.62 47.71
CA GLY A 204 -20.03 40.62 48.43
C GLY A 204 -21.47 40.23 48.74
N ASN A 205 -21.79 38.94 48.77
CA ASN A 205 -23.14 38.45 49.05
C ASN A 205 -23.14 37.32 50.12
N GLU A 206 -24.34 36.86 50.54
CA GLU A 206 -24.50 35.83 51.60
C GLU A 206 -25.11 34.51 51.06
N VAL A 207 -24.87 34.16 49.79
CA VAL A 207 -25.43 32.98 49.11
C VAL A 207 -24.42 31.83 49.10
N GLU A 208 -24.62 30.83 49.96
CA GLU A 208 -23.72 29.64 50.03
C GLU A 208 -23.79 28.66 48.85
N THR A 209 -24.43 29.02 47.74
CA THR A 209 -24.63 28.13 46.60
C THR A 209 -24.15 28.74 45.28
N ASP A 210 -23.26 29.72 45.34
CA ASP A 210 -22.61 30.30 44.15
C ASP A 210 -21.10 30.02 44.17
N LEU A 211 -20.29 30.88 43.52
CA LEU A 211 -18.86 30.65 43.38
C LEU A 211 -18.08 30.86 44.68
N CYS A 212 -18.60 31.68 45.59
CA CYS A 212 -17.91 32.03 46.82
C CYS A 212 -18.79 31.73 48.02
N LEU A 213 -18.35 30.80 48.86
CA LEU A 213 -19.08 30.46 50.06
C LEU A 213 -19.03 31.62 51.06
N ASN A 214 -20.00 31.67 51.98
CA ASN A 214 -20.07 32.72 53.01
C ASN A 214 -18.87 32.74 53.99
N ASP A 215 -18.02 31.71 53.96
CA ASP A 215 -16.74 31.67 54.69
C ASP A 215 -15.54 32.10 53.82
N CYS A 216 -15.83 32.70 52.66
CA CYS A 216 -14.90 33.16 51.63
C CYS A 216 -13.91 32.10 51.16
N THR A 217 -14.35 30.84 51.17
CA THR A 217 -13.71 29.76 50.45
C THR A 217 -14.40 29.55 49.10
N SER A 218 -13.61 29.23 48.07
CA SER A 218 -14.18 28.90 46.77
C SER A 218 -15.05 27.65 46.88
N ALA A 219 -16.22 27.67 46.24
CA ALA A 219 -17.08 26.51 46.09
C ALA A 219 -16.30 25.33 45.52
N ARG A 220 -16.56 24.12 46.05
CA ARG A 220 -15.82 22.91 45.70
C ARG A 220 -16.78 21.82 45.25
N CYS A 221 -16.37 21.11 44.21
CA CYS A 221 -17.04 19.91 43.78
C CYS A 221 -16.92 18.78 44.81
N GLY A 222 -18.03 18.10 45.11
CA GLY A 222 -18.09 16.93 45.99
C GLY A 222 -18.32 17.27 47.46
N ASP A 223 -18.89 18.44 47.77
CA ASP A 223 -19.24 18.85 49.13
C ASP A 223 -20.70 18.55 49.51
N GLY A 224 -21.47 18.02 48.57
CA GLY A 224 -22.85 17.59 48.72
C GLY A 224 -23.87 18.67 48.36
N GLN A 225 -23.44 19.82 47.81
CA GLN A 225 -24.31 20.97 47.57
C GLN A 225 -24.17 21.52 46.16
N ILE A 226 -25.16 21.28 45.30
CA ILE A 226 -25.15 21.80 43.92
C ILE A 226 -25.09 23.33 43.90
N GLN A 227 -23.94 23.90 43.52
CA GLN A 227 -23.77 25.35 43.39
C GLN A 227 -24.23 25.84 42.01
N ALA A 228 -25.24 26.73 42.03
CA ALA A 228 -25.97 27.14 40.85
C ALA A 228 -25.07 27.91 39.87
N GLY A 229 -24.88 27.34 38.67
CA GLY A 229 -24.06 27.95 37.62
C GLY A 229 -22.55 27.69 37.76
N VAL A 230 -22.13 26.98 38.81
CA VAL A 230 -20.76 26.51 39.01
C VAL A 230 -20.63 25.06 38.53
N GLU A 231 -21.60 24.23 38.92
CA GLU A 231 -21.59 22.78 38.67
C GLU A 231 -22.93 22.25 38.16
N ALA A 232 -22.88 21.11 37.47
CA ALA A 232 -24.06 20.45 36.94
C ALA A 232 -24.63 19.38 37.89
N CYS A 233 -23.80 18.84 38.78
CA CYS A 233 -24.12 17.83 39.77
C CYS A 233 -23.15 17.95 40.96
N ASP A 234 -23.51 17.31 42.07
CA ASP A 234 -22.65 17.05 43.22
C ASP A 234 -23.26 15.87 44.00
N ASP A 235 -22.49 14.81 44.24
CA ASP A 235 -22.91 13.64 45.02
C ASP A 235 -22.13 13.44 46.34
N GLY A 236 -21.44 14.49 46.77
CA GLY A 236 -20.82 14.62 48.09
C GLY A 236 -19.57 13.76 48.28
N ASN A 237 -18.93 13.32 47.21
CA ASN A 237 -17.72 12.53 47.30
C ASN A 237 -16.74 12.80 46.13
N GLN A 238 -15.69 11.97 46.01
CA GLN A 238 -14.66 12.09 44.97
C GLN A 238 -14.45 10.79 44.18
N ASP A 239 -15.51 10.01 44.03
CA ASP A 239 -15.56 8.87 43.12
C ASP A 239 -16.05 9.37 41.75
N ASN A 240 -15.42 8.93 40.67
CA ASN A 240 -15.89 9.26 39.32
C ASN A 240 -16.88 8.21 38.79
N GLY A 241 -17.12 7.11 39.52
CA GLY A 241 -17.93 5.96 39.10
C GLY A 241 -19.37 5.96 39.62
N ASP A 242 -19.87 7.10 40.10
CA ASP A 242 -21.23 7.31 40.59
C ASP A 242 -21.98 8.47 39.90
N GLY A 243 -22.66 9.33 40.66
CA GLY A 243 -23.68 10.23 40.09
C GLY A 243 -23.08 11.46 39.44
N CYS A 244 -21.84 11.78 39.77
CA CYS A 244 -21.16 13.00 39.37
C CYS A 244 -19.65 12.76 39.22
N LEU A 245 -19.03 13.39 38.24
CA LEU A 245 -17.57 13.36 38.15
C LEU A 245 -16.96 14.32 39.18
N ASN A 246 -15.70 14.09 39.54
CA ASN A 246 -14.90 14.92 40.44
C ASN A 246 -14.64 16.34 39.91
N ASP A 247 -14.95 16.62 38.65
CA ASP A 247 -14.95 17.95 38.04
C ASP A 247 -16.37 18.55 37.90
N CYS A 248 -17.33 17.93 38.58
CA CYS A 248 -18.73 18.31 38.72
C CYS A 248 -19.49 18.50 37.40
N ARG A 249 -19.10 17.66 36.44
CA ARG A 249 -19.84 17.40 35.23
C ARG A 249 -20.64 16.12 35.41
N LEU A 250 -21.79 16.09 34.75
CA LEU A 250 -22.54 14.86 34.64
C LEU A 250 -21.72 13.83 33.85
N PRO A 251 -21.64 12.58 34.34
CA PRO A 251 -20.97 11.53 33.61
C PRO A 251 -21.70 11.23 32.30
N ARG A 252 -20.94 10.80 31.30
CA ARG A 252 -21.44 10.44 29.98
C ARG A 252 -20.63 9.26 29.44
N CYS A 253 -21.28 8.48 28.59
CA CYS A 253 -20.58 7.45 27.84
C CYS A 253 -19.42 8.04 27.03
N GLY A 254 -18.25 7.41 27.12
CA GLY A 254 -17.01 7.82 26.49
C GLY A 254 -16.21 8.87 27.27
N ASP A 255 -16.46 9.03 28.58
CA ASP A 255 -15.71 9.95 29.43
C ASP A 255 -14.52 9.31 30.17
N GLY A 256 -14.40 7.98 30.07
CA GLY A 256 -13.34 7.17 30.65
C GLY A 256 -13.68 6.60 32.02
N PHE A 257 -14.90 6.79 32.52
CA PHE A 257 -15.31 6.38 33.87
C PHE A 257 -16.58 5.53 33.87
N VAL A 258 -16.40 4.22 34.08
CA VAL A 258 -17.52 3.27 34.16
C VAL A 258 -18.45 3.57 35.34
N GLN A 259 -19.67 4.02 35.03
CA GLN A 259 -20.74 4.32 35.97
C GLN A 259 -21.46 3.07 36.45
N ARG A 260 -21.28 2.74 37.73
CA ARG A 260 -21.75 1.46 38.28
C ARG A 260 -23.26 1.31 38.19
N GLY A 261 -23.71 0.37 37.37
CA GLY A 261 -25.13 0.03 37.20
C GLY A 261 -25.89 0.98 36.27
N VAL A 262 -25.21 1.94 35.65
CA VAL A 262 -25.73 2.77 34.56
C VAL A 262 -25.21 2.23 33.22
N GLU A 263 -23.93 1.91 33.16
CA GLU A 263 -23.28 1.40 31.95
C GLU A 263 -22.45 0.12 32.19
N ALA A 264 -22.18 -0.62 31.11
CA ALA A 264 -21.45 -1.88 31.17
C ALA A 264 -19.94 -1.69 31.00
N CYS A 265 -19.55 -0.71 30.19
CA CYS A 265 -18.17 -0.36 29.86
C CYS A 265 -18.06 1.15 29.61
N ASP A 266 -16.83 1.67 29.56
CA ASP A 266 -16.47 2.99 29.05
C ASP A 266 -14.95 2.95 28.77
N ASP A 267 -14.55 3.29 27.55
CA ASP A 267 -13.14 3.30 27.13
C ASP A 267 -12.60 4.71 26.81
N GLY A 268 -13.36 5.74 27.17
CA GLY A 268 -12.99 7.15 27.03
C GLY A 268 -13.16 7.71 25.63
N ASN A 269 -13.94 7.05 24.76
CA ASN A 269 -14.23 7.56 23.43
C ASN A 269 -15.64 7.15 22.92
N GLU A 270 -16.02 7.60 21.71
CA GLU A 270 -17.35 7.36 21.11
C GLU A 270 -17.23 6.53 19.80
N THR A 271 -16.20 5.69 19.67
CA THR A 271 -15.96 4.87 18.48
C THR A 271 -16.76 3.56 18.60
N GLU A 272 -17.37 3.11 17.52
CA GLU A 272 -18.16 1.86 17.54
C GLU A 272 -17.31 0.60 17.31
N GLU A 273 -16.09 0.77 16.80
CA GLU A 273 -15.21 -0.32 16.31
C GLU A 273 -14.18 -0.80 17.36
N ASP A 274 -14.35 -0.44 18.63
CA ASP A 274 -13.50 -0.88 19.74
C ASP A 274 -14.31 -1.62 20.80
N ALA A 275 -13.79 -1.72 22.04
CA ALA A 275 -14.34 -2.63 23.04
C ALA A 275 -15.66 -2.13 23.65
N CYS A 276 -15.97 -0.84 23.53
CA CYS A 276 -17.15 -0.25 24.13
C CYS A 276 -17.86 0.66 23.12
N LEU A 277 -19.14 0.37 22.87
CA LEU A 277 -19.94 1.13 21.93
C LEU A 277 -20.26 2.53 22.46
N SER A 278 -20.69 3.44 21.58
CA SER A 278 -21.01 4.83 21.96
C SER A 278 -22.25 4.95 22.86
N ASP A 279 -23.01 3.86 23.02
CA ASP A 279 -24.10 3.72 23.98
C ASP A 279 -23.71 3.00 25.29
N CYS A 280 -22.41 2.73 25.46
CA CYS A 280 -21.77 2.07 26.58
C CYS A 280 -22.30 0.67 26.87
N THR A 281 -22.66 -0.03 25.80
CA THR A 281 -22.76 -1.48 25.76
C THR A 281 -21.45 -2.09 25.27
N GLU A 282 -21.12 -3.28 25.76
CA GLU A 282 -19.92 -3.99 25.31
C GLU A 282 -20.09 -4.37 23.83
N ASN A 283 -19.08 -4.08 23.02
CA ASN A 283 -19.02 -4.59 21.65
C ASN A 283 -18.74 -6.11 21.71
N VAL A 284 -19.69 -6.90 21.26
CA VAL A 284 -19.67 -8.37 21.38
C VAL A 284 -20.08 -9.03 20.08
N CYS A 285 -19.47 -10.18 19.82
CA CYS A 285 -19.79 -11.01 18.65
C CYS A 285 -21.31 -11.27 18.49
N GLY A 286 -21.82 -10.88 17.32
CA GLY A 286 -23.20 -11.00 16.89
C GLY A 286 -24.07 -9.78 17.20
N ASP A 287 -23.49 -8.63 17.50
CA ASP A 287 -24.22 -7.38 17.77
C ASP A 287 -24.43 -6.52 16.50
N GLY A 288 -23.76 -6.86 15.40
CA GLY A 288 -23.84 -6.20 14.11
C GLY A 288 -22.72 -5.18 13.87
N ILE A 289 -21.75 -5.06 14.78
CA ILE A 289 -20.73 -4.02 14.78
C ILE A 289 -19.33 -4.63 14.86
N LEU A 290 -18.61 -4.59 13.75
CA LEU A 290 -17.28 -5.19 13.64
C LEU A 290 -16.24 -4.53 14.56
N ASN A 291 -15.69 -5.28 15.52
CA ASN A 291 -14.50 -4.92 16.29
C ASN A 291 -13.22 -5.59 15.74
N PRO A 292 -12.34 -4.88 15.00
CA PRO A 292 -11.18 -5.48 14.34
C PRO A 292 -10.14 -6.08 15.29
N ASN A 293 -10.17 -5.73 16.59
CA ASN A 293 -9.24 -6.23 17.59
C ASN A 293 -9.71 -7.53 18.25
N LEU A 294 -11.02 -7.82 18.22
CA LEU A 294 -11.62 -8.99 18.85
C LEU A 294 -12.14 -10.02 17.83
N GLU A 295 -12.64 -9.56 16.69
CA GLU A 295 -13.36 -10.36 15.71
C GLU A 295 -12.94 -10.07 14.26
N THR A 296 -13.19 -11.05 13.39
CA THR A 296 -12.85 -10.97 11.96
C THR A 296 -14.07 -10.80 11.06
N CYS A 297 -15.26 -11.07 11.59
CA CYS A 297 -16.56 -10.83 10.98
C CYS A 297 -17.58 -10.58 12.09
N ASP A 298 -18.72 -9.98 11.74
CA ASP A 298 -19.93 -9.93 12.56
C ASP A 298 -21.13 -9.89 11.60
N ASP A 299 -22.10 -10.78 11.80
CA ASP A 299 -23.32 -10.86 10.99
C ASP A 299 -24.61 -10.57 11.77
N GLY A 300 -24.48 -9.89 12.91
CA GLY A 300 -25.57 -9.37 13.73
C GLY A 300 -26.38 -10.44 14.44
N ASN A 301 -25.85 -11.65 14.55
CA ASN A 301 -26.49 -12.73 15.27
C ASN A 301 -25.48 -13.78 15.78
N GLN A 302 -25.95 -14.77 16.55
CA GLN A 302 -25.11 -15.83 17.14
C GLN A 302 -25.41 -17.20 16.53
N SER A 303 -25.72 -17.26 15.24
CA SER A 303 -25.81 -18.52 14.52
C SER A 303 -24.39 -18.94 14.09
N PRO A 304 -24.00 -20.21 14.30
CA PRO A 304 -22.70 -20.70 13.86
C PRO A 304 -22.68 -21.17 12.39
N THR A 305 -23.74 -20.94 11.61
CA THR A 305 -23.97 -21.58 10.29
C THR A 305 -24.28 -20.60 9.15
N ASP A 306 -23.96 -19.33 9.33
CA ASP A 306 -24.19 -18.25 8.37
C ASP A 306 -22.90 -17.46 8.10
N ALA A 307 -22.95 -16.13 7.93
CA ALA A 307 -21.79 -15.43 7.40
C ALA A 307 -20.62 -15.40 8.39
N CYS A 308 -20.91 -15.56 9.68
CA CYS A 308 -19.94 -15.58 10.76
C CYS A 308 -20.22 -16.74 11.73
N THR A 309 -19.18 -17.20 12.44
CA THR A 309 -19.33 -18.20 13.51
C THR A 309 -19.71 -17.53 14.83
N THR A 310 -20.14 -18.31 15.84
CA THR A 310 -20.41 -17.80 17.20
C THR A 310 -19.17 -17.28 17.94
N GLU A 311 -17.96 -17.54 17.41
CA GLU A 311 -16.70 -16.98 17.91
C GLU A 311 -16.18 -15.86 17.00
N CYS A 312 -17.04 -15.32 16.14
CA CYS A 312 -16.78 -14.26 15.17
C CYS A 312 -15.55 -14.46 14.28
N GLN A 313 -15.36 -15.72 13.91
CA GLN A 313 -14.44 -16.15 12.87
C GLN A 313 -15.21 -16.34 11.56
N THR A 314 -14.57 -15.91 10.48
CA THR A 314 -15.08 -16.13 9.12
C THR A 314 -15.33 -17.61 8.86
N ALA A 315 -16.43 -17.91 8.17
CA ALA A 315 -16.74 -19.23 7.63
C ALA A 315 -15.55 -19.80 6.86
N ARG A 316 -15.25 -21.09 7.07
CA ARG A 316 -14.11 -21.76 6.42
C ARG A 316 -14.53 -23.08 5.81
N CYS A 317 -14.38 -23.16 4.50
CA CYS A 317 -14.46 -24.44 3.81
C CYS A 317 -13.57 -25.54 4.42
N GLY A 318 -14.20 -26.68 4.67
CA GLY A 318 -13.65 -27.89 5.25
C GLY A 318 -13.70 -27.96 6.78
N ASP A 319 -14.57 -27.18 7.43
CA ASP A 319 -14.71 -27.15 8.90
C ASP A 319 -15.89 -27.98 9.44
N GLY A 320 -16.70 -28.52 8.54
CA GLY A 320 -17.83 -29.41 8.82
C GLY A 320 -19.17 -28.69 8.87
N PHE A 321 -19.22 -27.39 8.62
CA PHE A 321 -20.44 -26.58 8.63
C PHE A 321 -20.75 -26.03 7.24
N VAL A 322 -21.99 -26.20 6.79
CA VAL A 322 -22.45 -25.60 5.54
C VAL A 322 -23.03 -24.22 5.84
N TYR A 323 -22.32 -23.19 5.40
CA TYR A 323 -22.70 -21.79 5.65
C TYR A 323 -23.68 -21.27 4.57
N LEU A 324 -24.91 -20.98 5.00
CA LEU A 324 -26.01 -20.69 4.06
C LEU A 324 -25.72 -19.44 3.21
N GLY A 325 -25.60 -19.63 1.90
CA GLY A 325 -25.36 -18.54 0.94
C GLY A 325 -23.90 -18.16 0.71
N GLN A 326 -22.97 -18.73 1.48
CA GLN A 326 -21.52 -18.62 1.24
C GLN A 326 -20.97 -19.88 0.58
N GLU A 327 -21.45 -21.05 0.98
CA GLU A 327 -20.93 -22.35 0.55
C GLU A 327 -22.07 -23.28 0.11
N ALA A 328 -21.84 -24.08 -0.94
CA ALA A 328 -22.83 -25.02 -1.45
C ALA A 328 -22.77 -26.39 -0.75
N CYS A 329 -21.63 -26.72 -0.18
CA CYS A 329 -21.33 -27.94 0.57
C CYS A 329 -20.17 -27.68 1.53
N ASP A 330 -19.99 -28.57 2.50
CA ASP A 330 -18.80 -28.71 3.35
C ASP A 330 -18.81 -30.15 3.89
N ASP A 331 -17.73 -30.90 3.69
CA ASP A 331 -17.58 -32.29 4.15
C ASP A 331 -16.51 -32.46 5.25
N GLY A 332 -16.15 -31.36 5.91
CA GLY A 332 -15.30 -31.31 7.09
C GLY A 332 -13.83 -31.62 6.82
N ASN A 333 -13.40 -31.52 5.57
CA ASN A 333 -12.02 -31.76 5.22
C ASN A 333 -11.56 -30.89 4.03
N ARG A 334 -10.29 -31.02 3.64
CA ARG A 334 -9.69 -30.25 2.52
C ARG A 334 -9.17 -31.13 1.41
N ASN A 335 -10.00 -32.06 0.97
CA ASN A 335 -9.77 -32.91 -0.18
C ASN A 335 -10.60 -32.39 -1.36
N ASN A 336 -10.09 -32.57 -2.58
CA ASN A 336 -10.85 -32.21 -3.78
C ASN A 336 -11.47 -33.44 -4.46
N ASN A 337 -11.16 -34.65 -3.96
CA ASN A 337 -11.52 -35.91 -4.60
C ASN A 337 -12.78 -36.56 -3.97
N ASP A 338 -13.57 -35.79 -3.25
CA ASP A 338 -14.78 -36.16 -2.51
C ASP A 338 -15.86 -35.07 -2.58
N SER A 339 -17.05 -35.39 -2.06
CA SER A 339 -18.35 -34.73 -2.32
C SER A 339 -18.38 -33.20 -2.34
N CYS A 340 -17.38 -32.53 -1.77
CA CYS A 340 -17.18 -31.11 -1.80
C CYS A 340 -15.72 -30.77 -2.13
N VAL A 341 -15.47 -29.91 -3.13
CA VAL A 341 -14.09 -29.44 -3.37
C VAL A 341 -13.68 -28.38 -2.34
N ASN A 342 -12.38 -28.11 -2.23
CA ASN A 342 -11.78 -27.14 -1.30
C ASN A 342 -12.27 -25.70 -1.43
N ASP A 343 -12.93 -25.37 -2.55
CA ASP A 343 -13.58 -24.08 -2.78
C ASP A 343 -15.07 -24.08 -2.35
N CYS A 344 -15.51 -25.13 -1.65
CA CYS A 344 -16.86 -25.35 -1.11
C CYS A 344 -17.98 -25.28 -2.15
N ILE A 345 -17.65 -25.84 -3.31
CA ILE A 345 -18.56 -26.09 -4.42
C ILE A 345 -18.74 -27.60 -4.51
N LEU A 346 -19.96 -28.04 -4.83
CA LEU A 346 -20.21 -29.45 -5.13
C LEU A 346 -19.33 -29.83 -6.31
N ALA A 347 -18.53 -30.89 -6.20
CA ALA A 347 -17.70 -31.31 -7.32
C ALA A 347 -18.57 -31.74 -8.51
N GLN A 348 -18.03 -31.53 -9.70
CA GLN A 348 -18.73 -31.71 -10.95
C GLN A 348 -17.80 -32.32 -11.98
N CYS A 349 -18.36 -33.20 -12.80
CA CYS A 349 -17.63 -33.73 -13.93
C CYS A 349 -17.07 -32.62 -14.86
N GLY A 350 -15.78 -32.68 -15.10
CA GLY A 350 -14.99 -31.72 -15.86
C GLY A 350 -14.37 -30.61 -15.01
N ASP A 351 -14.29 -30.75 -13.68
CA ASP A 351 -13.68 -29.77 -12.77
C ASP A 351 -12.18 -29.99 -12.52
N GLY A 352 -11.64 -31.10 -13.02
CA GLY A 352 -10.24 -31.47 -12.93
C GLY A 352 -9.90 -32.41 -11.77
N TYR A 353 -10.90 -32.81 -10.97
CA TYR A 353 -10.74 -33.70 -9.82
C TYR A 353 -11.56 -34.97 -10.02
N THR A 354 -10.99 -36.13 -9.66
CA THR A 354 -11.68 -37.41 -9.78
C THR A 354 -12.35 -37.79 -8.47
N TRP A 355 -13.68 -37.91 -8.45
CA TRP A 355 -14.41 -38.46 -7.30
C TRP A 355 -14.30 -39.96 -7.14
N GLU A 356 -13.64 -40.40 -6.06
CA GLU A 356 -13.47 -41.81 -5.78
C GLU A 356 -14.83 -42.50 -5.58
N GLY A 357 -15.18 -43.37 -6.53
CA GLY A 357 -16.40 -44.18 -6.50
C GLY A 357 -17.64 -43.54 -7.14
N GLN A 358 -17.59 -42.28 -7.58
CA GLN A 358 -18.66 -41.66 -8.39
C GLN A 358 -18.23 -41.45 -9.85
N GLU A 359 -16.97 -41.10 -10.09
CA GLU A 359 -16.45 -40.77 -11.41
C GLU A 359 -15.30 -41.70 -11.79
N ALA A 360 -15.27 -42.15 -13.04
CA ALA A 360 -14.22 -43.05 -13.53
C ALA A 360 -13.02 -42.27 -14.12
N CYS A 361 -13.25 -41.03 -14.53
CA CYS A 361 -12.26 -40.10 -15.07
C CYS A 361 -12.74 -38.66 -14.84
N ASP A 362 -11.82 -37.71 -14.95
CA ASP A 362 -12.09 -36.28 -15.09
C ASP A 362 -10.85 -35.66 -15.79
N ASP A 363 -11.06 -34.89 -16.86
CA ASP A 363 -9.99 -34.22 -17.61
C ASP A 363 -10.08 -32.69 -17.58
N GLY A 364 -10.84 -32.14 -16.63
CA GLY A 364 -10.94 -30.72 -16.36
C GLY A 364 -11.64 -29.91 -17.44
N ASN A 365 -12.42 -30.57 -18.30
CA ASN A 365 -13.15 -29.90 -19.35
C ASN A 365 -14.48 -30.62 -19.71
N ALA A 366 -15.23 -30.04 -20.63
CA ALA A 366 -16.56 -30.52 -21.04
C ALA A 366 -16.62 -30.92 -22.53
N ARG A 367 -15.49 -31.41 -23.07
CA ARG A 367 -15.43 -32.02 -24.40
C ARG A 367 -15.74 -33.51 -24.27
N GLN A 368 -16.32 -34.07 -25.32
CA GLN A 368 -16.71 -35.49 -25.38
C GLN A 368 -15.80 -36.29 -26.31
N GLU A 369 -14.88 -35.63 -27.01
CA GLU A 369 -14.02 -36.22 -28.05
C GLU A 369 -12.55 -36.35 -27.56
N ASP A 370 -12.36 -36.40 -26.24
CA ASP A 370 -11.08 -36.59 -25.55
C ASP A 370 -11.17 -37.76 -24.58
N ASN A 371 -10.33 -37.80 -23.54
CA ASN A 371 -10.14 -39.00 -22.73
C ASN A 371 -11.31 -39.25 -21.75
N CYS A 372 -12.10 -38.23 -21.44
CA CYS A 372 -13.22 -38.34 -20.52
C CYS A 372 -14.48 -37.69 -21.11
N LEU A 373 -15.61 -38.39 -21.07
CA LEU A 373 -16.88 -37.82 -21.49
C LEU A 373 -17.45 -36.89 -20.42
N ASN A 374 -18.34 -35.96 -20.79
CA ASN A 374 -19.03 -35.02 -19.88
C ASN A 374 -19.89 -35.68 -18.78
N ASN A 375 -20.03 -37.01 -18.79
CA ASN A 375 -20.69 -37.79 -17.75
C ASN A 375 -19.69 -38.58 -16.89
N CYS A 376 -18.40 -38.27 -17.00
CA CYS A 376 -17.29 -38.83 -16.24
C CYS A 376 -17.14 -40.34 -16.37
N VAL A 377 -17.48 -40.81 -17.57
CA VAL A 377 -17.14 -42.12 -18.08
C VAL A 377 -15.97 -41.95 -19.04
N ALA A 378 -14.96 -42.81 -18.90
CA ALA A 378 -13.82 -42.80 -19.81
C ALA A 378 -14.31 -43.03 -21.23
N ASN A 379 -13.83 -42.20 -22.16
CA ASN A 379 -14.06 -42.37 -23.58
C ASN A 379 -13.49 -43.73 -24.03
N ARG A 380 -14.29 -44.49 -24.77
CA ARG A 380 -13.99 -45.85 -25.19
C ARG A 380 -14.57 -46.15 -26.56
N CYS A 381 -13.82 -46.96 -27.29
CA CYS A 381 -14.26 -47.49 -28.56
C CYS A 381 -15.67 -48.07 -28.55
N GLY A 382 -16.51 -47.58 -29.46
CA GLY A 382 -17.90 -47.99 -29.61
C GLY A 382 -18.88 -47.21 -28.73
N ASP A 383 -18.46 -46.11 -28.09
CA ASP A 383 -19.33 -45.28 -27.24
C ASP A 383 -20.06 -44.16 -27.99
N GLY A 384 -19.71 -43.95 -29.26
CA GLY A 384 -20.30 -42.96 -30.15
C GLY A 384 -19.51 -41.66 -30.24
N PHE A 385 -18.39 -41.55 -29.52
CA PHE A 385 -17.56 -40.36 -29.45
C PHE A 385 -16.11 -40.67 -29.81
N ARG A 386 -15.72 -40.35 -31.05
CA ARG A 386 -14.37 -40.61 -31.54
C ARG A 386 -13.34 -39.70 -30.89
N ASN A 387 -12.44 -40.24 -30.08
CA ASN A 387 -11.26 -39.53 -29.57
C ASN A 387 -10.11 -39.54 -30.60
N PRO A 388 -9.74 -38.41 -31.23
CA PRO A 388 -8.73 -38.39 -32.29
C PRO A 388 -7.30 -38.77 -31.84
N GLU A 389 -7.00 -38.71 -30.54
CA GLU A 389 -5.70 -39.03 -29.98
C GLU A 389 -5.56 -40.53 -29.62
N ALA A 390 -6.67 -41.22 -29.40
CA ALA A 390 -6.70 -42.63 -28.99
C ALA A 390 -7.36 -43.57 -30.01
N GLU A 391 -8.25 -43.09 -30.87
CA GLU A 391 -9.15 -43.90 -31.70
C GLU A 391 -9.06 -43.50 -33.18
N ALA A 392 -8.88 -44.50 -34.06
CA ALA A 392 -8.88 -44.24 -35.51
C ALA A 392 -10.31 -44.07 -36.03
N CYS A 393 -11.29 -44.79 -35.47
CA CYS A 393 -12.71 -44.77 -35.78
C CYS A 393 -13.54 -44.95 -34.51
N ASP A 394 -14.82 -44.62 -34.55
CA ASP A 394 -15.85 -45.01 -33.58
C ASP A 394 -17.20 -45.01 -34.31
N ASP A 395 -17.95 -46.11 -34.25
CA ASP A 395 -19.27 -46.25 -34.87
C ASP A 395 -20.38 -46.50 -33.84
N GLY A 396 -20.12 -46.18 -32.57
CA GLY A 396 -21.11 -46.21 -31.49
C GLY A 396 -21.57 -47.59 -31.10
N ASN A 397 -20.82 -48.65 -31.44
CA ASN A 397 -21.13 -50.00 -31.02
C ASN A 397 -19.87 -50.89 -30.88
N ASP A 398 -20.03 -52.05 -30.23
CA ASP A 398 -18.95 -53.02 -29.98
C ASP A 398 -18.91 -54.15 -31.04
N ALA A 399 -19.41 -53.95 -32.25
CA ALA A 399 -19.28 -54.94 -33.31
C ALA A 399 -17.83 -54.99 -33.82
N GLN A 400 -17.53 -56.07 -34.53
CA GLN A 400 -16.17 -56.35 -35.03
C GLN A 400 -16.21 -56.92 -36.45
N ASP A 401 -17.36 -56.80 -37.09
CA ASP A 401 -17.69 -57.22 -38.44
C ASP A 401 -18.33 -56.06 -39.23
N ASP A 402 -18.08 -54.81 -38.81
CA ASP A 402 -18.49 -53.57 -39.47
C ASP A 402 -17.31 -52.61 -39.65
N SER A 403 -17.58 -51.33 -39.90
CA SER A 403 -16.57 -50.34 -40.28
C SER A 403 -15.53 -50.03 -39.21
N CYS A 404 -15.87 -50.20 -37.93
CA CYS A 404 -14.95 -49.97 -36.83
C CYS A 404 -14.86 -51.19 -35.92
N LEU A 405 -13.67 -51.76 -35.84
CA LEU A 405 -13.40 -52.88 -34.95
C LEU A 405 -13.47 -52.43 -33.47
N ARG A 406 -13.83 -53.34 -32.56
CA ARG A 406 -13.74 -53.16 -31.08
C ARG A 406 -12.42 -52.61 -30.53
N ASN A 407 -11.34 -52.65 -31.30
CA ASN A 407 -10.04 -52.09 -30.93
C ASN A 407 -9.78 -50.71 -31.58
N CYS A 408 -10.82 -50.06 -32.11
CA CYS A 408 -10.81 -48.75 -32.73
C CYS A 408 -9.88 -48.64 -33.92
N GLN A 409 -9.83 -49.72 -34.69
CA GLN A 409 -9.15 -49.77 -35.97
C GLN A 409 -10.19 -49.86 -37.08
N GLU A 410 -9.95 -49.10 -38.14
CA GLU A 410 -10.77 -49.18 -39.35
C GLU A 410 -10.66 -50.58 -39.96
N ALA A 411 -11.80 -51.09 -40.44
CA ALA A 411 -11.87 -52.31 -41.23
C ALA A 411 -10.91 -52.27 -42.43
N ARG A 412 -10.27 -53.40 -42.73
CA ARG A 412 -9.26 -53.51 -43.79
C ARG A 412 -9.62 -54.60 -44.78
N CYS A 413 -9.73 -54.21 -46.04
CA CYS A 413 -9.88 -55.12 -47.16
C CYS A 413 -8.65 -56.04 -47.32
N GLY A 414 -8.89 -57.33 -47.48
CA GLY A 414 -7.90 -58.38 -47.73
C GLY A 414 -7.31 -59.02 -46.47
N ASP A 415 -7.97 -58.89 -45.31
CA ASP A 415 -7.50 -59.41 -44.02
C ASP A 415 -8.12 -60.76 -43.62
N GLY A 416 -9.06 -61.26 -44.42
CA GLY A 416 -9.74 -62.53 -44.26
C GLY A 416 -11.07 -62.42 -43.51
N VAL A 417 -11.52 -61.21 -43.15
CA VAL A 417 -12.77 -60.95 -42.44
C VAL A 417 -13.68 -60.10 -43.31
N GLN A 418 -14.81 -60.65 -43.74
CA GLN A 418 -15.79 -59.88 -44.51
C GLN A 418 -16.57 -58.90 -43.61
N TYR A 419 -16.31 -57.61 -43.73
CA TYR A 419 -16.98 -56.54 -42.98
C TYR A 419 -18.33 -56.12 -43.61
N VAL A 420 -19.42 -56.34 -42.89
CA VAL A 420 -20.80 -56.10 -43.33
C VAL A 420 -21.04 -54.62 -43.64
N GLY A 421 -21.41 -54.34 -44.89
CA GLY A 421 -21.71 -52.97 -45.35
C GLY A 421 -20.47 -52.12 -45.68
N VAL A 422 -19.27 -52.61 -45.39
CA VAL A 422 -17.99 -51.98 -45.75
C VAL A 422 -17.47 -52.56 -47.07
N GLU A 423 -17.63 -53.87 -47.26
CA GLU A 423 -17.10 -54.58 -48.42
C GLU A 423 -18.02 -55.70 -48.94
N GLN A 424 -17.83 -56.08 -50.21
CA GLN A 424 -18.68 -57.07 -50.89
C GLN A 424 -18.08 -58.49 -50.86
N CYS A 425 -16.77 -58.58 -50.67
CA CYS A 425 -16.00 -59.82 -50.55
C CYS A 425 -14.71 -59.52 -49.77
N ASP A 426 -14.10 -60.55 -49.20
CA ASP A 426 -12.73 -60.53 -48.67
C ASP A 426 -12.18 -61.96 -48.78
N ASP A 427 -11.04 -62.14 -49.42
CA ASP A 427 -10.38 -63.43 -49.65
C ASP A 427 -9.01 -63.54 -48.95
N GLY A 428 -8.74 -62.63 -48.01
CA GLY A 428 -7.55 -62.63 -47.18
C GLY A 428 -6.25 -62.30 -47.92
N ASN A 429 -6.33 -61.71 -49.10
CA ASN A 429 -5.16 -61.32 -49.88
C ASN A 429 -5.37 -59.96 -50.60
N ALA A 430 -4.38 -59.53 -51.40
CA ALA A 430 -4.44 -58.27 -52.15
C ALA A 430 -4.08 -58.50 -53.64
N ASP A 431 -4.50 -59.63 -54.18
CA ASP A 431 -4.25 -60.06 -55.56
C ASP A 431 -5.43 -59.66 -56.45
N GLN A 432 -5.21 -58.68 -57.34
CA GLN A 432 -6.27 -58.13 -58.21
C GLN A 432 -6.75 -59.09 -59.33
N GLY A 433 -6.25 -60.34 -59.34
CA GLY A 433 -6.48 -61.31 -60.41
C GLY A 433 -7.47 -62.42 -60.05
N ASP A 434 -8.08 -62.37 -58.86
CA ASP A 434 -9.03 -63.36 -58.36
C ASP A 434 -10.47 -62.78 -58.28
N ALA A 435 -11.35 -63.48 -57.56
CA ALA A 435 -12.76 -63.12 -57.45
C ALA A 435 -13.01 -61.87 -56.58
N CYS A 436 -12.05 -61.45 -55.76
CA CYS A 436 -12.18 -60.28 -54.90
C CYS A 436 -11.08 -59.26 -55.20
N LEU A 437 -11.45 -58.19 -55.90
CA LEU A 437 -10.51 -57.15 -56.25
C LEU A 437 -9.92 -56.47 -55.00
N ASN A 438 -8.73 -55.89 -55.12
CA ASN A 438 -8.02 -55.17 -54.03
C ASN A 438 -8.79 -54.01 -53.37
N ASN A 439 -9.95 -53.63 -53.91
CA ASN A 439 -10.87 -52.65 -53.33
C ASN A 439 -12.09 -53.32 -52.66
N CYS A 440 -12.01 -54.64 -52.42
CA CYS A 440 -13.02 -55.52 -51.85
C CYS A 440 -14.39 -55.44 -52.52
N GLN A 441 -14.34 -55.32 -53.84
CA GLN A 441 -15.47 -55.50 -54.74
C GLN A 441 -15.31 -56.83 -55.45
N THR A 442 -16.42 -57.54 -55.64
CA THR A 442 -16.42 -58.76 -56.43
C THR A 442 -16.04 -58.43 -57.88
N ALA A 443 -15.14 -59.23 -58.46
CA ALA A 443 -14.76 -59.15 -59.86
C ALA A 443 -16.00 -59.20 -60.79
N ARG A 444 -15.95 -58.47 -61.92
CA ARG A 444 -17.07 -58.37 -62.86
C ARG A 444 -16.58 -58.45 -64.30
N CYS A 445 -17.30 -59.26 -65.07
CA CYS A 445 -17.15 -59.32 -66.52
C CYS A 445 -17.26 -57.93 -67.18
N GLY A 446 -16.31 -57.61 -68.06
CA GLY A 446 -16.28 -56.39 -68.86
C GLY A 446 -15.66 -55.19 -68.15
N ASP A 447 -14.85 -55.41 -67.11
CA ASP A 447 -14.16 -54.35 -66.36
C ASP A 447 -12.75 -54.02 -66.88
N GLY A 448 -12.31 -54.74 -67.92
CA GLY A 448 -11.06 -54.51 -68.62
C GLY A 448 -9.88 -55.27 -68.02
N GLN A 449 -10.11 -56.17 -67.06
CA GLN A 449 -9.07 -56.94 -66.37
C GLN A 449 -9.42 -58.43 -66.40
N LEU A 450 -8.59 -59.27 -67.03
CA LEU A 450 -8.83 -60.72 -67.02
C LEU A 450 -8.59 -61.32 -65.63
N GLN A 451 -9.64 -61.78 -64.93
CA GLN A 451 -9.51 -62.50 -63.66
C GLN A 451 -9.49 -64.03 -63.83
N ILE A 452 -8.33 -64.64 -63.59
CA ILE A 452 -8.05 -66.06 -63.89
C ILE A 452 -8.88 -66.96 -62.96
N GLU A 453 -9.60 -67.92 -63.52
CA GLU A 453 -10.57 -68.83 -62.85
C GLU A 453 -11.95 -68.20 -62.50
N VAL A 454 -12.15 -66.90 -62.74
CA VAL A 454 -13.44 -66.21 -62.61
C VAL A 454 -14.11 -66.03 -63.98
N GLU A 455 -13.32 -65.68 -65.00
CA GLU A 455 -13.76 -65.42 -66.37
C GLU A 455 -12.77 -65.97 -67.42
N GLU A 456 -13.28 -66.33 -68.61
CA GLU A 456 -12.47 -66.92 -69.69
C GLU A 456 -11.86 -65.87 -70.63
N CYS A 457 -12.47 -64.67 -70.71
CA CYS A 457 -12.01 -63.50 -71.44
C CYS A 457 -12.56 -62.22 -70.78
N ASP A 458 -11.98 -61.06 -71.09
CA ASP A 458 -12.54 -59.73 -70.77
C ASP A 458 -12.02 -58.73 -71.83
N ASP A 459 -12.95 -58.06 -72.51
CA ASP A 459 -12.67 -57.05 -73.55
C ASP A 459 -13.02 -55.61 -73.10
N GLY A 460 -13.22 -55.41 -71.79
CA GLY A 460 -13.52 -54.14 -71.18
C GLY A 460 -14.95 -53.66 -71.38
N ASN A 461 -15.87 -54.51 -71.82
CA ASN A 461 -17.28 -54.18 -71.92
C ASN A 461 -18.20 -55.43 -71.84
N LEU A 462 -19.52 -55.25 -72.03
CA LEU A 462 -20.54 -56.33 -71.95
C LEU A 462 -21.31 -56.50 -73.27
N GLN A 463 -20.69 -56.11 -74.38
CA GLN A 463 -21.25 -56.24 -75.71
C GLN A 463 -20.97 -57.65 -76.22
N ASP A 464 -21.90 -58.23 -76.99
CA ASP A 464 -21.67 -59.54 -77.59
C ASP A 464 -21.10 -59.34 -79.01
N GLY A 465 -20.21 -60.22 -79.43
CA GLY A 465 -19.63 -60.25 -80.78
C GLY A 465 -18.39 -59.40 -81.01
N ASP A 466 -17.71 -58.92 -79.95
CA ASP A 466 -16.48 -58.10 -80.00
C ASP A 466 -15.29 -58.70 -79.23
N ASP A 467 -15.15 -60.02 -79.29
CA ASP A 467 -14.12 -60.92 -78.70
C ASP A 467 -14.61 -61.67 -77.45
N CYS A 468 -15.33 -61.01 -76.53
CA CYS A 468 -15.87 -61.63 -75.32
C CYS A 468 -17.40 -61.43 -75.22
N ASP A 469 -18.17 -62.43 -74.81
CA ASP A 469 -19.62 -62.25 -74.59
C ASP A 469 -19.92 -61.56 -73.24
N ARG A 470 -21.18 -61.14 -73.04
CA ARG A 470 -21.65 -60.56 -71.76
C ARG A 470 -21.53 -61.49 -70.53
N ASN A 471 -21.21 -62.76 -70.71
CA ASN A 471 -20.98 -63.74 -69.64
C ASN A 471 -19.49 -64.10 -69.52
N CYS A 472 -18.63 -63.34 -70.18
CA CYS A 472 -17.19 -63.51 -70.24
C CYS A 472 -16.71 -64.88 -70.75
N GLN A 473 -17.38 -65.34 -71.81
CA GLN A 473 -17.02 -66.49 -72.62
C GLN A 473 -16.53 -66.05 -73.99
N SER A 474 -15.46 -66.68 -74.48
CA SER A 474 -14.85 -66.29 -75.76
C SER A 474 -15.76 -66.58 -76.95
N GLU A 475 -16.00 -65.58 -77.81
CA GLU A 475 -16.80 -65.71 -79.03
C GLU A 475 -15.89 -65.64 -80.27
N GLY A 476 -15.79 -66.75 -81.02
CA GLY A 476 -14.81 -66.87 -82.11
C GLY A 476 -15.29 -66.44 -83.51
N LEU A 477 -14.33 -65.83 -84.23
CA LEU A 477 -14.07 -65.76 -85.70
C LEU A 477 -14.63 -64.58 -86.53
N ASP A 478 -13.83 -63.51 -86.63
CA ASP A 478 -13.74 -62.66 -87.84
C ASP A 478 -12.25 -62.34 -88.17
N LEU A 479 -11.88 -62.44 -89.47
CA LEU A 479 -10.50 -62.23 -89.93
C LEU A 479 -10.03 -60.78 -89.69
N PRO A 480 -8.79 -60.53 -89.23
CA PRO A 480 -8.28 -59.17 -89.06
C PRO A 480 -8.21 -58.37 -90.37
N ASP A 481 -8.52 -57.07 -90.30
CA ASP A 481 -8.39 -56.13 -91.42
C ASP A 481 -7.02 -56.26 -92.14
N ASN A 482 -7.06 -56.41 -93.47
CA ASN A 482 -5.90 -56.49 -94.38
C ASN A 482 -5.15 -57.84 -94.47
N CYS A 483 -5.77 -58.94 -94.06
CA CYS A 483 -5.31 -60.31 -94.36
C CYS A 483 -6.13 -60.95 -95.50
N TYR A 484 -5.46 -61.68 -96.39
CA TYR A 484 -6.03 -62.30 -97.59
C TYR A 484 -5.71 -63.79 -97.63
N GLU A 485 -6.71 -64.63 -97.92
CA GLU A 485 -6.53 -66.07 -98.03
C GLU A 485 -5.73 -66.43 -99.31
N LEU A 486 -4.78 -67.37 -99.16
CA LEU A 486 -4.02 -67.99 -100.23
C LEU A 486 -4.55 -69.42 -100.41
N ASP A 487 -4.91 -69.79 -101.65
CA ASP A 487 -5.53 -71.08 -101.96
C ASP A 487 -4.49 -72.21 -101.99
N GLY A 488 -4.09 -72.70 -100.82
CA GLY A 488 -3.13 -73.77 -100.64
C GLY A 488 -3.81 -75.13 -100.54
N ARG A 489 -3.49 -76.06 -101.45
CA ARG A 489 -3.96 -77.45 -101.36
C ARG A 489 -3.58 -78.05 -99.99
N ASN A 490 -4.57 -78.16 -99.09
CA ASN A 490 -4.59 -78.79 -97.76
C ASN A 490 -4.08 -78.01 -96.52
N ARG A 491 -3.77 -76.72 -96.60
CA ARG A 491 -3.51 -75.88 -95.41
C ARG A 491 -4.07 -74.47 -95.62
N ALA A 492 -4.82 -73.94 -94.63
CA ALA A 492 -5.31 -72.56 -94.68
C ALA A 492 -4.13 -71.61 -94.46
N SER A 493 -3.75 -70.88 -95.50
CA SER A 493 -2.62 -69.95 -95.50
C SER A 493 -3.11 -68.54 -95.79
N PHE A 494 -2.61 -67.55 -95.05
CA PHE A 494 -3.08 -66.17 -95.16
C PHE A 494 -1.90 -65.21 -95.32
N TYR A 495 -2.06 -64.22 -96.17
CA TYR A 495 -1.10 -63.14 -96.37
C TYR A 495 -1.63 -61.84 -95.77
N CYS A 496 -0.92 -61.34 -94.76
CA CYS A 496 -1.29 -60.12 -94.06
C CYS A 496 -0.44 -58.94 -94.52
N ARG A 497 -1.10 -57.89 -95.03
CA ARG A 497 -0.47 -56.67 -95.57
C ARG A 497 -0.08 -55.65 -94.50
N ASP A 498 -0.15 -55.99 -93.23
CA ASP A 498 0.28 -55.10 -92.16
C ASP A 498 1.77 -55.32 -91.83
N ALA A 499 2.60 -54.28 -91.98
CA ALA A 499 4.02 -54.39 -91.71
C ALA A 499 4.30 -54.33 -90.20
N ARG A 500 4.76 -55.43 -89.61
CA ARG A 500 4.96 -55.58 -88.16
C ARG A 500 6.31 -56.22 -87.82
N GLY A 501 6.75 -56.03 -86.58
CA GLY A 501 7.85 -56.81 -86.01
C GLY A 501 7.47 -58.30 -85.94
N TRP A 502 8.45 -59.19 -85.99
CA TRP A 502 8.24 -60.64 -86.08
C TRP A 502 7.39 -61.19 -84.93
N ASP A 503 7.62 -60.75 -83.69
CA ASP A 503 6.84 -61.21 -82.54
C ASP A 503 5.39 -60.75 -82.59
N THR A 504 5.16 -59.51 -83.00
CA THR A 504 3.81 -58.97 -83.18
C THR A 504 3.10 -59.62 -84.36
N ALA A 505 3.82 -59.93 -85.44
CA ALA A 505 3.31 -60.67 -86.58
C ALA A 505 2.90 -62.10 -86.19
N ARG A 506 3.74 -62.78 -85.41
CA ARG A 506 3.46 -64.11 -84.85
C ARG A 506 2.25 -64.10 -83.92
N ALA A 507 2.22 -63.17 -82.96
CA ALA A 507 1.09 -63.02 -82.07
C ALA A 507 -0.21 -62.75 -82.86
N ARG A 508 -0.14 -61.92 -83.90
CA ARG A 508 -1.29 -61.66 -84.79
C ARG A 508 -1.72 -62.90 -85.56
N CYS A 509 -0.81 -63.75 -86.04
CA CYS A 509 -1.20 -65.05 -86.61
C CYS A 509 -1.92 -65.88 -85.54
N ASN A 510 -1.31 -66.07 -84.36
CA ASN A 510 -1.90 -66.83 -83.27
C ASN A 510 -3.29 -66.32 -82.84
N LEU A 511 -3.53 -65.00 -82.94
CA LEU A 511 -4.80 -64.34 -82.64
C LEU A 511 -5.81 -64.42 -83.80
N ALA A 512 -5.36 -64.37 -85.06
CA ALA A 512 -6.25 -64.31 -86.21
C ALA A 512 -7.03 -65.61 -86.44
N LEU A 513 -6.46 -66.76 -86.05
CA LEU A 513 -7.06 -68.08 -86.22
C LEU A 513 -6.60 -68.99 -85.08
N ASN A 514 -7.56 -69.62 -84.41
CA ASN A 514 -7.31 -70.58 -83.34
C ASN A 514 -6.35 -71.69 -83.83
N GLY A 515 -5.13 -71.72 -83.29
CA GLY A 515 -4.09 -72.69 -83.65
C GLY A 515 -3.28 -72.38 -84.91
N SER A 516 -3.19 -71.12 -85.37
CA SER A 516 -2.24 -70.75 -86.44
C SER A 516 -0.95 -70.13 -85.90
N ASP A 517 0.12 -70.14 -86.70
CA ASP A 517 1.42 -69.51 -86.40
C ASP A 517 1.97 -68.89 -87.70
N LEU A 518 3.13 -68.22 -87.64
CA LEU A 518 3.83 -67.79 -88.84
C LEU A 518 4.18 -69.00 -89.71
N MET A 519 4.01 -68.83 -91.03
CA MET A 519 4.13 -69.92 -91.98
C MET A 519 5.47 -70.63 -91.91
N SER A 520 5.42 -71.96 -91.88
CA SER A 520 6.58 -72.82 -91.94
C SER A 520 6.75 -73.34 -93.37
N LEU A 521 7.95 -73.24 -93.94
CA LEU A 521 8.21 -73.72 -95.31
C LEU A 521 8.88 -75.09 -95.24
N GLU A 522 8.15 -76.14 -95.63
CA GLU A 522 8.59 -77.53 -95.55
C GLU A 522 9.07 -78.07 -96.91
N THR A 523 8.56 -77.56 -98.05
CA THR A 523 8.98 -78.04 -99.39
C THR A 523 9.21 -76.92 -100.41
N SER A 524 10.05 -77.17 -101.44
CA SER A 524 10.36 -76.18 -102.47
C SER A 524 9.15 -75.83 -103.34
N ASP A 525 8.20 -76.77 -103.39
CA ASP A 525 6.98 -76.65 -104.17
C ASP A 525 5.97 -75.74 -103.46
N GLU A 526 5.90 -75.76 -102.12
CA GLU A 526 5.09 -74.83 -101.32
C GLU A 526 5.54 -73.37 -101.55
N LEU A 527 6.85 -73.12 -101.47
CA LEU A 527 7.39 -71.79 -101.71
C LEU A 527 7.16 -71.32 -103.15
N ALA A 528 7.23 -72.23 -104.12
CA ALA A 528 6.92 -71.91 -105.52
C ALA A 528 5.44 -71.59 -105.73
N ALA A 529 4.52 -72.32 -105.09
CA ALA A 529 3.08 -72.11 -105.17
C ALA A 529 2.67 -70.76 -104.55
N ILE A 530 3.17 -70.44 -103.36
CA ILE A 530 2.92 -69.15 -102.69
C ILE A 530 3.43 -68.00 -103.54
N ARG A 531 4.62 -68.14 -104.14
CA ARG A 531 5.18 -67.14 -105.07
C ARG A 531 4.33 -66.97 -106.32
N GLN A 532 3.81 -68.05 -106.89
CA GLN A 532 2.93 -67.93 -108.05
C GLN A 532 1.65 -67.15 -107.69
N GLN A 533 1.01 -67.47 -106.56
CA GLN A 533 -0.21 -66.80 -106.11
C GLN A 533 0.00 -65.35 -105.72
N LEU A 534 1.09 -65.03 -105.01
CA LEU A 534 1.45 -63.65 -104.69
C LEU A 534 1.76 -62.86 -105.98
N ARG A 535 2.27 -63.50 -107.03
CA ARG A 535 2.53 -62.86 -108.34
C ARG A 535 1.24 -62.59 -109.08
N GLU A 536 0.32 -63.54 -109.11
CA GLU A 536 -1.00 -63.41 -109.74
C GLU A 536 -1.89 -62.38 -109.03
N SER A 537 -1.78 -62.27 -107.69
CA SER A 537 -2.52 -61.28 -106.88
C SER A 537 -1.88 -59.89 -106.85
N GLY A 538 -0.70 -59.69 -107.46
CA GLY A 538 0.00 -58.40 -107.46
C GLY A 538 0.68 -58.03 -106.12
N HIS A 539 0.74 -58.95 -105.17
CA HIS A 539 1.35 -58.76 -103.85
C HIS A 539 2.82 -59.18 -103.76
N LEU A 540 3.36 -59.85 -104.79
CA LEU A 540 4.77 -60.28 -104.89
C LEU A 540 5.77 -59.13 -105.03
N THR A 541 5.30 -57.91 -104.86
CA THR A 541 6.23 -56.84 -104.60
C THR A 541 6.81 -57.16 -103.22
N THR A 542 6.20 -57.06 -102.04
CA THR A 542 6.91 -56.94 -100.70
C THR A 542 7.75 -58.11 -100.14
N ASP A 543 8.70 -57.76 -99.27
CA ASP A 543 9.39 -58.71 -98.37
C ASP A 543 8.43 -59.13 -97.24
N PHE A 544 8.49 -60.39 -96.81
CA PHE A 544 7.61 -60.90 -95.75
C PHE A 544 8.31 -61.86 -94.78
N TRP A 545 7.80 -61.90 -93.55
CA TRP A 545 8.24 -62.78 -92.47
C TRP A 545 7.75 -64.22 -92.67
N VAL A 546 8.58 -65.16 -92.20
CA VAL A 546 8.27 -66.60 -92.08
C VAL A 546 8.56 -67.07 -90.64
N GLY A 547 8.01 -68.22 -90.25
CA GLY A 547 8.06 -68.78 -88.89
C GLY A 547 9.42 -69.37 -88.49
N LEU A 548 10.53 -68.68 -88.80
CA LEU A 548 11.88 -69.08 -88.43
C LEU A 548 12.55 -68.00 -87.58
N VAL A 549 13.19 -68.41 -86.48
CA VAL A 549 13.86 -67.52 -85.52
C VAL A 549 15.07 -68.20 -84.88
N ASP A 550 16.15 -67.44 -84.68
CA ASP A 550 17.35 -67.84 -83.92
C ASP A 550 17.38 -67.10 -82.58
N ASN A 551 17.31 -67.86 -81.49
CA ASN A 551 17.17 -67.34 -80.13
C ASN A 551 18.47 -67.26 -79.32
N ASN A 552 19.63 -67.74 -79.81
CA ASN A 552 20.99 -67.47 -79.28
C ASN A 552 22.06 -68.44 -79.81
N GLY A 553 22.14 -68.63 -81.13
CA GLY A 553 23.29 -69.29 -81.76
C GLY A 553 23.19 -70.81 -81.79
N PHE A 554 22.93 -71.32 -83.00
CA PHE A 554 23.03 -72.73 -83.42
C PHE A 554 22.07 -73.71 -82.72
N ASN A 555 20.84 -73.78 -83.21
CA ASN A 555 20.09 -75.04 -83.32
C ASN A 555 19.15 -74.96 -84.54
N PHE A 556 19.57 -75.53 -85.67
CA PHE A 556 18.65 -75.83 -86.76
C PHE A 556 17.76 -77.00 -86.32
N ALA A 557 16.44 -76.78 -86.26
CA ALA A 557 15.53 -77.87 -86.62
C ALA A 557 15.80 -78.17 -88.12
N PRO A 558 15.90 -79.45 -88.54
CA PRO A 558 16.25 -79.78 -89.92
C PRO A 558 15.12 -79.37 -90.86
N GLY A 559 15.20 -78.15 -91.37
CA GLY A 559 14.53 -77.76 -92.61
C GLY A 559 15.23 -78.42 -93.80
N PRO A 560 14.53 -78.73 -94.89
CA PRO A 560 15.11 -79.51 -95.96
C PRO A 560 16.23 -78.74 -96.69
N ALA A 561 17.25 -79.47 -97.12
CA ALA A 561 18.54 -78.97 -97.60
C ALA A 561 18.49 -77.96 -98.77
N TRP A 562 17.34 -77.82 -99.46
CA TRP A 562 17.14 -76.88 -100.55
C TRP A 562 16.87 -75.43 -100.08
N LEU A 563 16.65 -75.20 -98.79
CA LEU A 563 16.43 -73.87 -98.19
C LEU A 563 17.73 -73.17 -97.73
N ASN A 564 18.88 -73.87 -97.78
CA ASN A 564 20.16 -73.45 -97.21
C ASN A 564 21.13 -72.86 -98.24
N ASP A 565 20.64 -72.09 -99.20
CA ASP A 565 21.51 -71.25 -100.05
C ASP A 565 21.49 -69.84 -99.43
N TRP A 566 22.58 -69.44 -98.77
CA TRP A 566 22.67 -68.17 -98.04
C TRP A 566 23.32 -67.14 -98.95
N GLY A 567 22.55 -66.13 -99.38
CA GLY A 567 22.99 -65.18 -100.40
C GLY A 567 24.07 -64.22 -99.90
N GLY A 568 25.32 -64.47 -100.31
CA GLY A 568 26.40 -63.46 -100.31
C GLY A 568 27.08 -63.20 -98.97
N PRO A 569 28.24 -62.53 -98.96
CA PRO A 569 29.13 -62.47 -97.80
C PRO A 569 28.42 -61.80 -96.63
N LEU A 570 28.18 -62.59 -95.59
CA LEU A 570 27.61 -62.16 -94.32
C LEU A 570 28.52 -61.08 -93.73
N PHE A 571 28.10 -59.82 -93.82
CA PHE A 571 28.63 -58.76 -92.97
C PHE A 571 28.21 -59.09 -91.53
N TYR A 572 29.06 -59.87 -90.87
CA TYR A 572 29.01 -60.13 -89.44
C TYR A 572 29.26 -58.81 -88.71
N ASP A 573 28.23 -58.25 -88.08
CA ASP A 573 28.44 -57.34 -86.97
C ASP A 573 28.53 -58.19 -85.70
N ALA A 574 29.76 -58.56 -85.34
CA ALA A 574 30.06 -59.57 -84.33
C ALA A 574 29.79 -59.14 -82.87
N ASN A 575 28.98 -58.12 -82.63
CA ASN A 575 28.78 -57.52 -81.31
C ASN A 575 27.33 -57.39 -80.83
N GLU A 576 26.38 -58.10 -81.44
CA GLU A 576 25.02 -58.17 -80.91
C GLU A 576 24.54 -59.62 -80.74
N ARG A 577 24.66 -60.12 -79.51
CA ARG A 577 23.94 -61.32 -79.05
C ARG A 577 22.45 -60.97 -78.90
N GLY A 578 21.73 -60.98 -80.02
CA GLY A 578 20.31 -60.69 -80.06
C GLY A 578 19.57 -61.64 -81.01
N ARG A 579 18.31 -61.88 -80.68
CA ARG A 579 17.40 -62.74 -81.44
C ARG A 579 17.26 -62.29 -82.90
N ARG A 580 17.42 -63.22 -83.85
CA ARG A 580 17.35 -62.96 -85.30
C ARG A 580 16.15 -63.65 -85.92
N CYS A 581 15.43 -62.94 -86.77
CA CYS A 581 14.22 -63.41 -87.43
C CYS A 581 14.41 -63.39 -88.95
N PHE A 582 13.76 -64.31 -89.67
CA PHE A 582 14.06 -64.53 -91.08
C PHE A 582 12.93 -64.11 -92.00
N ARG A 583 13.31 -63.48 -93.12
CA ARG A 583 12.41 -63.03 -94.18
C ARG A 583 12.83 -63.55 -95.55
N ILE A 584 11.91 -63.49 -96.51
CA ILE A 584 12.15 -63.78 -97.93
C ILE A 584 12.04 -62.48 -98.74
N ARG A 585 12.91 -62.32 -99.74
CA ARG A 585 13.04 -61.10 -100.55
C ARG A 585 12.38 -61.22 -101.94
N ARG A 586 11.90 -60.10 -102.48
CA ARG A 586 11.26 -59.97 -103.81
C ARG A 586 12.15 -60.48 -104.98
N ILE A 587 11.64 -61.45 -105.76
CA ILE A 587 11.82 -61.67 -107.23
C ILE A 587 12.74 -62.79 -107.79
N ASP A 588 13.81 -63.31 -107.17
CA ASP A 588 14.60 -64.39 -107.84
C ASP A 588 15.38 -65.35 -106.93
N GLU A 589 15.47 -65.06 -105.63
CA GLU A 589 16.38 -65.78 -104.73
C GLU A 589 15.68 -66.95 -104.03
N ARG A 590 16.39 -68.06 -103.78
CA ARG A 590 15.94 -69.17 -102.91
C ARG A 590 16.28 -68.92 -101.43
N ASN A 591 16.82 -67.75 -101.12
CA ASN A 591 17.68 -67.55 -99.96
C ASN A 591 16.90 -66.85 -98.85
N LEU A 592 17.07 -67.33 -97.61
CA LEU A 592 16.55 -66.70 -96.40
C LEU A 592 17.48 -65.58 -95.96
N HIS A 593 16.89 -64.47 -95.50
CA HIS A 593 17.63 -63.31 -95.02
C HIS A 593 17.31 -63.06 -93.55
N ASP A 594 18.33 -63.04 -92.70
CA ASP A 594 18.18 -62.77 -91.28
C ASP A 594 18.16 -61.25 -90.99
N LYS A 595 17.29 -60.85 -90.07
CA LYS A 595 17.07 -59.46 -89.65
C LYS A 595 16.79 -59.39 -88.15
N ARG A 596 16.83 -58.17 -87.58
CA ARG A 596 16.36 -57.93 -86.22
C ARG A 596 14.84 -58.14 -86.19
N CYS A 597 14.35 -58.84 -85.16
CA CYS A 597 12.93 -59.18 -85.04
C CYS A 597 12.01 -57.96 -84.92
N GLY A 598 12.53 -56.78 -84.54
CA GLY A 598 11.76 -55.52 -84.50
C GLY A 598 11.54 -54.83 -85.85
N GLU A 599 12.22 -55.26 -86.92
CA GLU A 599 12.02 -54.70 -88.26
C GLU A 599 10.61 -55.00 -88.78
N ARG A 600 10.02 -54.07 -89.54
CA ARG A 600 8.60 -54.17 -89.94
C ARG A 600 8.46 -54.70 -91.36
N TYR A 601 7.92 -55.90 -91.51
CA TYR A 601 7.60 -56.52 -92.78
C TYR A 601 6.18 -57.12 -92.75
N HIS A 602 5.63 -57.36 -93.93
CA HIS A 602 4.39 -58.14 -94.07
C HIS A 602 4.64 -59.58 -93.62
N TYR A 603 3.60 -60.38 -93.44
CA TYR A 603 3.78 -61.73 -92.88
C TYR A 603 2.77 -62.72 -93.43
N LEU A 604 3.19 -63.99 -93.43
CA LEU A 604 2.36 -65.13 -93.82
C LEU A 604 2.01 -65.93 -92.57
N CYS A 605 0.74 -66.26 -92.43
CA CYS A 605 0.23 -67.13 -91.38
C CYS A 605 -0.20 -68.47 -91.98
N GLU A 606 -0.04 -69.52 -91.20
CA GLU A 606 -0.45 -70.88 -91.55
C GLU A 606 -1.12 -71.52 -90.34
N GLN A 607 -2.25 -72.20 -90.56
CA GLN A 607 -2.88 -72.98 -89.49
C GLN A 607 -2.01 -74.20 -89.14
N VAL A 608 -1.55 -74.26 -87.89
CA VAL A 608 -0.79 -75.39 -87.35
C VAL A 608 -1.78 -76.52 -87.05
N ARG A 609 -1.43 -77.75 -87.44
CA ARG A 609 -2.28 -78.92 -87.18
C ARG A 609 -2.23 -79.39 -85.74
#